data_AF-A0A1S7QUT8-F1
#
_entry.id   AF-A0A1S7QUT8-F1
#
_cell.length_a   1.000
_cell.length_b   1.000
_cell.length_c   1.000
_cell.angle_alpha   90.00
_cell.angle_beta   90.00
_cell.angle_gamma   90.00
#
_symmetry.space_group_name_H-M   'P 1'
#
loop_
_entity.id
_entity.type
_entity.pdbx_description
1 polymer ?
#
loop_
_entity_poly.entity_id
_entity_poly.type
_entity_poly.pdbx_seq_one_letter_code
_entity_poly.pdbx_strand_id
1 'polypeptide(L)'
;MAGDKRENKPVGDWPKIDESQWYAFAITSAIFTAIAICGAFFWIFGDGFDGETDLKKAQAVAPFGVALFALVTFCTASWRGSINTRQADQAEREGRAKLLQEGAKLLGQLDNPAHISAGIATLEILAVGGDERLAIQAMNLIADFVQGQMADSHDNQFREEAFSALANAAALGRIAKRSIRFKTNDPATNWEALAGMRRVSYIGGSADGGFFGEFHDRAEFRYQDTKLSGMDLNIDYRFRNCEFSYCTIKTYGSKYGPSPSENLKFDNCDFSGCDFIEIRKGFPDFRKGENHVFKKMPTINGNEDFSVDWGEHFQLRDHPFF
;
A
#
# COMPACT_ATOMS: atom_id res chain seq x y z
N MET A 1 -11.55 -13.97 22.24
CA MET A 1 -10.24 -14.51 21.86
C MET A 1 -9.32 -13.33 21.58
N ALA A 2 -8.48 -12.98 22.56
CA ALA A 2 -7.53 -11.88 22.45
C ALA A 2 -6.27 -12.42 21.74
N GLY A 3 -6.00 -11.92 20.54
CA GLY A 3 -4.83 -12.27 19.76
C GLY A 3 -3.56 -11.71 20.41
N ASP A 4 -2.62 -12.61 20.65
CA ASP A 4 -1.25 -12.38 21.13
C ASP A 4 -0.53 -11.38 20.20
N LYS A 5 -0.54 -10.09 20.57
CA LYS A 5 0.35 -9.08 19.99
C LYS A 5 1.75 -9.35 20.52
N ARG A 6 2.48 -10.25 19.85
CA ARG A 6 3.94 -10.26 19.96
C ARG A 6 4.45 -8.99 19.31
N GLU A 7 4.63 -7.97 20.13
CA GLU A 7 5.49 -6.82 19.83
C GLU A 7 6.84 -7.37 19.35
N ASN A 8 7.10 -7.25 18.04
CA ASN A 8 8.45 -7.20 17.52
C ASN A 8 9.11 -5.94 18.11
N LYS A 9 9.60 -6.03 19.35
CA LYS A 9 10.52 -5.03 19.88
C LYS A 9 11.71 -4.99 18.90
N PRO A 10 12.04 -3.84 18.31
CA PRO A 10 13.23 -3.73 17.48
C PRO A 10 14.41 -4.18 18.34
N VAL A 11 15.13 -5.19 17.87
CA VAL A 11 16.41 -5.59 18.45
C VAL A 11 17.22 -4.31 18.56
N GLY A 12 17.59 -3.91 19.78
CA GLY A 12 18.14 -2.58 20.04
C GLY A 12 19.20 -2.22 19.01
N ASP A 13 19.05 -1.05 18.39
CA ASP A 13 19.98 -0.53 17.40
C ASP A 13 21.37 -0.48 18.02
N TRP A 14 22.17 -1.52 17.79
CA TRP A 14 23.59 -1.52 18.10
C TRP A 14 24.21 -0.30 17.39
N PRO A 15 25.20 0.37 18.00
CA PRO A 15 25.84 1.52 17.37
C PRO A 15 26.35 1.11 15.99
N LYS A 16 25.71 1.65 14.95
CA LYS A 16 26.12 1.44 13.56
C LYS A 16 27.41 2.22 13.33
N ILE A 17 28.53 1.51 13.31
CA ILE A 17 29.82 2.09 12.96
C ILE A 17 29.76 2.45 11.48
N ASP A 18 29.95 3.73 11.18
CA ASP A 18 29.88 4.27 9.82
C ASP A 18 31.12 3.89 8.99
N GLU A 19 31.02 3.94 7.67
CA GLU A 19 32.13 3.62 6.75
C GLU A 19 33.35 4.52 7.02
N SER A 20 33.09 5.80 7.34
CA SER A 20 34.11 6.78 7.72
C SER A 20 34.88 6.37 8.99
N GLN A 21 34.20 5.72 9.94
CA GLN A 21 34.78 5.25 11.19
C GLN A 21 35.59 3.97 10.96
N TRP A 22 35.12 3.03 10.13
CA TRP A 22 35.91 1.86 9.73
C TRP A 22 37.17 2.24 8.97
N TYR A 23 37.07 3.23 8.07
CA TYR A 23 38.23 3.81 7.38
C TYR A 23 39.22 4.43 8.37
N ALA A 24 38.73 5.24 9.30
CA ALA A 24 39.56 5.85 10.35
C ALA A 24 40.24 4.77 11.21
N PHE A 25 39.51 3.75 11.66
CA PHE A 25 40.09 2.65 12.43
C PHE A 25 41.15 1.86 11.64
N ALA A 26 40.91 1.60 10.36
CA ALA A 26 41.90 0.93 9.50
C ALA A 26 43.18 1.76 9.37
N ILE A 27 43.08 3.08 9.17
CA ILE A 27 44.24 3.97 9.07
C ILE A 27 44.94 4.13 10.41
N THR A 28 44.20 4.43 11.48
CA THR A 28 44.76 4.64 12.82
C THR A 28 45.44 3.36 13.32
N SER A 29 44.84 2.18 13.11
CA SER A 29 45.47 0.91 13.46
C SER A 29 46.74 0.63 12.64
N ALA A 30 46.74 0.94 11.33
CA ALA A 30 47.92 0.78 10.49
C ALA A 30 49.07 1.71 10.91
N ILE A 31 48.78 2.99 11.17
CA ILE A 31 49.76 3.97 11.65
C ILE A 31 50.29 3.56 13.03
N PHE A 32 49.41 3.17 13.96
CA PHE A 32 49.80 2.71 15.28
C PHE A 32 50.70 1.48 15.20
N THR A 33 50.35 0.51 14.34
CA THR A 33 51.17 -0.69 14.12
C THR A 33 52.55 -0.34 13.56
N ALA A 34 52.63 0.59 12.61
CA ALA A 34 53.90 1.07 12.07
C ALA A 34 54.78 1.73 13.16
N ILE A 35 54.19 2.59 13.99
CA ILE A 35 54.90 3.24 15.12
C ILE A 35 55.37 2.18 16.13
N ALA A 36 54.53 1.21 16.47
CA ALA A 36 54.86 0.14 17.41
C ALA A 36 55.99 -0.75 16.89
N ILE A 37 56.01 -1.08 15.59
CA ILE A 37 57.10 -1.84 14.96
C ILE A 37 58.41 -1.04 15.01
N CYS A 38 58.39 0.25 14.65
CA CYS A 38 59.56 1.11 14.75
C CYS A 38 60.08 1.22 16.19
N GLY A 39 59.18 1.41 17.17
CA GLY A 39 59.54 1.46 18.58
C GLY A 39 60.15 0.16 19.09
N ALA A 40 59.56 -0.98 18.71
CA ALA A 40 60.11 -2.31 19.02
C ALA A 40 61.49 -2.51 18.39
N PHE A 41 61.70 -2.05 17.14
CA PHE A 41 62.98 -2.14 16.46
C PHE A 41 64.06 -1.32 17.19
N PHE A 42 63.77 -0.07 17.55
CA PHE A 42 64.70 0.77 18.32
C PHE A 42 65.01 0.18 19.71
N TRP A 43 64.01 -0.42 20.36
CA TRP A 43 64.18 -1.05 21.67
C TRP A 43 65.04 -2.32 21.63
N ILE A 44 64.90 -3.11 20.57
CA ILE A 44 65.67 -4.36 20.40
C ILE A 44 67.12 -4.02 20.03
N PHE A 45 67.34 -3.13 19.06
CA PHE A 45 68.67 -2.92 18.46
C PHE A 45 69.41 -1.66 18.95
N GLY A 46 68.84 -0.87 19.87
CA GLY A 46 69.38 0.41 20.30
C GLY A 46 70.70 0.34 21.08
N ASP A 47 70.95 -0.76 21.80
CA ASP A 47 72.13 -0.93 22.67
C ASP A 47 73.29 -1.69 22.00
N GLY A 48 73.19 -2.00 20.71
CA GLY A 48 74.13 -2.85 19.97
C GLY A 48 73.63 -4.29 19.80
N PHE A 49 74.25 -5.06 18.90
CA PHE A 49 73.79 -6.40 18.52
C PHE A 49 74.32 -7.44 19.51
N ASP A 50 73.45 -7.98 20.36
CA ASP A 50 73.76 -9.06 21.29
C ASP A 50 72.80 -10.24 21.06
N GLY A 51 73.30 -11.25 20.34
CA GLY A 51 72.48 -12.27 19.69
C GLY A 51 71.58 -13.08 20.63
N GLU A 52 71.94 -13.23 21.91
CA GLU A 52 71.11 -13.98 22.88
C GLU A 52 70.03 -13.11 23.54
N THR A 53 70.37 -11.86 23.83
CA THR A 53 69.51 -10.90 24.54
C THR A 53 68.45 -10.33 23.59
N ASP A 54 68.84 -10.07 22.34
CA ASP A 54 67.94 -9.56 21.28
C ASP A 54 66.91 -10.60 20.86
N LEU A 55 67.31 -11.88 20.84
CA LEU A 55 66.41 -13.00 20.51
C LEU A 55 65.28 -13.12 21.54
N LYS A 56 65.58 -13.02 22.83
CA LYS A 56 64.56 -13.07 23.91
C LYS A 56 63.61 -11.87 23.83
N LYS A 57 64.12 -10.67 23.57
CA LYS A 57 63.29 -9.47 23.37
C LYS A 57 62.37 -9.61 22.15
N ALA A 58 62.89 -10.10 21.03
CA ALA A 58 62.10 -10.33 19.81
C ALA A 58 60.99 -11.38 20.02
N GLN A 59 61.29 -12.49 20.71
CA GLN A 59 60.30 -13.52 21.04
C GLN A 59 59.18 -13.01 21.95
N ALA A 60 59.48 -12.06 22.85
CA ALA A 60 58.47 -11.44 23.71
C ALA A 60 57.52 -10.50 22.93
N VAL A 61 58.01 -9.80 21.91
CA VAL A 61 57.22 -8.83 21.11
C VAL A 61 56.44 -9.50 19.98
N ALA A 62 56.94 -10.61 19.43
CA ALA A 62 56.32 -11.35 18.33
C ALA A 62 54.79 -11.58 18.47
N PRO A 63 54.24 -12.09 19.61
CA PRO A 63 52.80 -12.32 19.73
C PRO A 63 51.96 -11.02 19.66
N PHE A 64 52.50 -9.90 20.15
CA PHE A 64 51.85 -8.60 20.04
C PHE A 64 51.88 -8.06 18.60
N GLY A 65 52.97 -8.29 17.88
CA GLY A 65 53.06 -7.98 16.45
C GLY A 65 51.99 -8.71 15.66
N VAL A 66 51.82 -10.02 15.87
CA VAL A 66 50.77 -10.83 15.22
C VAL A 66 49.38 -10.30 15.57
N ALA A 67 49.12 -9.96 16.84
CA ALA A 67 47.83 -9.42 17.25
C ALA A 67 47.51 -8.06 16.60
N LEU A 68 48.50 -7.16 16.48
CA LEU A 68 48.35 -5.88 15.79
C LEU A 68 48.08 -6.06 14.29
N PHE A 69 48.80 -6.95 13.63
CA PHE A 69 48.54 -7.29 12.23
C PHE A 69 47.14 -7.87 12.02
N ALA A 70 46.67 -8.72 12.94
CA ALA A 70 45.31 -9.24 12.91
C ALA A 70 44.26 -8.13 13.05
N LEU A 71 44.48 -7.16 13.95
CA LEU A 71 43.60 -6.00 14.14
C LEU A 71 43.51 -5.15 12.85
N VAL A 72 44.64 -4.81 12.24
CA VAL A 72 44.68 -4.03 10.99
C VAL A 72 43.95 -4.78 9.87
N THR A 73 44.15 -6.10 9.79
CA THR A 73 43.50 -6.96 8.80
C THR A 73 41.98 -6.97 9.01
N PHE A 74 41.52 -7.10 10.26
CA PHE A 74 40.10 -7.05 10.61
C PHE A 74 39.47 -5.70 10.26
N CYS A 75 40.07 -4.57 10.66
CA CYS A 75 39.56 -3.25 10.33
C CYS A 75 39.49 -3.01 8.81
N THR A 76 40.51 -3.46 8.08
CA THR A 76 40.56 -3.34 6.61
C THR A 76 39.49 -4.21 5.93
N ALA A 77 39.28 -5.44 6.42
CA ALA A 77 38.25 -6.33 5.91
C ALA A 77 36.85 -5.78 6.15
N SER A 78 36.58 -5.24 7.35
CA SER A 78 35.31 -4.58 7.69
C SER A 78 35.05 -3.35 6.82
N TRP A 79 36.06 -2.50 6.60
CA TRP A 79 35.93 -1.33 5.72
C TRP A 79 35.62 -1.72 4.26
N ARG A 80 36.33 -2.71 3.70
CA ARG A 80 36.03 -3.24 2.36
C ARG A 80 34.63 -3.86 2.29
N GLY A 81 34.21 -4.55 3.35
CA GLY A 81 32.85 -5.07 3.50
C GLY A 81 31.81 -3.96 3.39
N SER A 82 31.98 -2.86 4.13
CA SER A 82 31.04 -1.72 4.09
C SER A 82 30.98 -1.03 2.73
N ILE A 83 32.11 -0.94 2.01
CA ILE A 83 32.13 -0.39 0.65
C ILE A 83 31.35 -1.30 -0.30
N ASN A 84 31.59 -2.61 -0.25
CA ASN A 84 30.92 -3.57 -1.13
C ASN A 84 29.41 -3.58 -0.90
N THR A 85 28.94 -3.48 0.35
CA THR A 85 27.50 -3.35 0.64
C THR A 85 26.93 -2.06 0.06
N ARG A 86 27.63 -0.92 0.16
CA ARG A 86 27.17 0.34 -0.44
C ARG A 86 27.10 0.26 -1.97
N GLN A 87 28.10 -0.35 -2.60
CA GLN A 87 28.13 -0.54 -4.05
C GLN A 87 27.00 -1.49 -4.51
N ALA A 88 26.73 -2.56 -3.76
CA ALA A 88 25.62 -3.45 -4.02
C ALA A 88 24.27 -2.73 -3.89
N ASP A 89 24.06 -1.97 -2.81
CA ASP A 89 22.84 -1.18 -2.60
C ASP A 89 22.63 -0.13 -3.70
N GLN A 90 23.70 0.54 -4.13
CA GLN A 90 23.63 1.53 -5.20
C GLN A 90 23.29 0.85 -6.55
N ALA A 91 23.94 -0.26 -6.87
CA ALA A 91 23.64 -1.04 -8.07
C ALA A 91 22.20 -1.58 -8.06
N GLU A 92 21.70 -2.01 -6.91
CA GLU A 92 20.31 -2.44 -6.75
C GLU A 92 19.32 -1.29 -6.99
N ARG A 93 19.59 -0.10 -6.44
CA ARG A 93 18.75 1.09 -6.66
C ARG A 93 18.73 1.51 -8.12
N GLU A 94 19.89 1.55 -8.77
CA GLU A 94 20.00 1.85 -10.20
C GLU A 94 19.26 0.80 -11.05
N GLY A 95 19.39 -0.48 -10.69
CA GLY A 95 18.68 -1.57 -11.34
C GLY A 95 17.16 -1.43 -11.24
N ARG A 96 16.63 -1.10 -10.06
CA ARG A 96 15.18 -0.88 -9.87
C ARG A 96 14.66 0.35 -10.62
N ALA A 97 15.42 1.44 -10.65
CA ALA A 97 15.07 2.63 -11.44
C ALA A 97 15.02 2.30 -12.95
N LYS A 98 15.94 1.46 -13.43
CA LYS A 98 15.93 0.97 -14.80
C LYS A 98 14.71 0.10 -15.10
N LEU A 99 14.34 -0.81 -14.20
CA LEU A 99 13.09 -1.60 -14.33
C LEU A 99 11.86 -0.70 -14.42
N LEU A 100 11.80 0.39 -13.64
CA LEU A 100 10.68 1.34 -13.70
C LEU A 100 10.59 1.98 -15.08
N GLN A 101 11.74 2.40 -15.64
CA GLN A 101 11.81 2.99 -16.98
C GLN A 101 11.46 1.99 -18.08
N GLU A 102 11.95 0.75 -17.99
CA GLU A 102 11.63 -0.31 -18.96
C GLU A 102 10.15 -0.68 -18.90
N GLY A 103 9.59 -0.86 -17.71
CA GLY A 103 8.16 -1.11 -17.51
C GLY A 103 7.30 0.01 -18.09
N ALA A 104 7.65 1.28 -17.82
CA ALA A 104 6.96 2.43 -18.40
C ALA A 104 7.05 2.48 -19.93
N LYS A 105 8.22 2.17 -20.50
CA LYS A 105 8.45 2.16 -21.95
C LYS A 105 7.62 1.07 -22.63
N LEU A 106 7.59 -0.13 -22.05
CA LEU A 106 6.82 -1.27 -22.56
C LEU A 106 5.32 -0.98 -22.51
N LEU A 107 4.84 -0.41 -21.41
CA LEU A 107 3.44 -0.01 -21.23
C LEU A 107 2.99 1.06 -22.25
N GLY A 108 3.92 1.88 -22.74
CA GLY A 108 3.67 2.90 -23.77
C GLY A 108 3.54 2.35 -25.20
N GLN A 109 3.87 1.08 -25.43
CA GLN A 109 3.80 0.44 -26.76
C GLN A 109 2.47 -0.28 -26.93
N LEU A 110 1.40 0.52 -27.08
CA LEU A 110 0.01 0.07 -27.07
C LEU A 110 -0.36 -0.90 -28.22
N ASP A 111 0.46 -0.94 -29.27
CA ASP A 111 0.31 -1.79 -30.44
C ASP A 111 0.85 -3.22 -30.23
N ASN A 112 1.58 -3.47 -29.14
CA ASN A 112 2.17 -4.77 -28.86
C ASN A 112 1.66 -5.34 -27.51
N PRO A 113 0.68 -6.25 -27.55
CA PRO A 113 0.12 -6.89 -26.35
C PRO A 113 1.16 -7.55 -25.43
N ALA A 114 2.19 -8.17 -26.01
CA ALA A 114 3.25 -8.82 -25.24
C ALA A 114 4.07 -7.79 -24.45
N HIS A 115 4.27 -6.58 -25.01
CA HIS A 115 4.95 -5.51 -24.30
C HIS A 115 4.08 -4.90 -23.20
N ILE A 116 2.78 -4.73 -23.41
CA ILE A 116 1.88 -4.24 -22.36
C ILE A 116 1.90 -5.18 -21.16
N SER A 117 1.69 -6.48 -21.37
CA SER A 117 1.69 -7.49 -20.29
C SER A 117 3.05 -7.52 -19.57
N ALA A 118 4.17 -7.52 -20.32
CA ALA A 118 5.52 -7.44 -19.73
C ALA A 118 5.74 -6.12 -18.95
N GLY A 119 5.18 -5.01 -19.43
CA GLY A 119 5.22 -3.71 -18.77
C GLY A 119 4.47 -3.74 -17.44
N ILE A 120 3.24 -4.28 -17.42
CA ILE A 120 2.43 -4.44 -16.20
C ILE A 120 3.18 -5.33 -15.20
N ALA A 121 3.67 -6.50 -15.62
CA ALA A 121 4.39 -7.42 -14.76
C ALA A 121 5.68 -6.79 -14.17
N THR A 122 6.43 -6.04 -14.98
CA THR A 122 7.64 -5.34 -14.52
C THR A 122 7.31 -4.28 -13.47
N LEU A 123 6.25 -3.51 -13.69
CA LEU A 123 5.78 -2.50 -12.75
C LEU A 123 5.20 -3.13 -11.49
N GLU A 124 4.53 -4.27 -11.59
CA GLU A 124 4.03 -5.02 -10.43
C GLU A 124 5.16 -5.45 -9.50
N ILE A 125 6.28 -5.97 -10.03
CA ILE A 125 7.45 -6.34 -9.22
C ILE A 125 7.93 -5.15 -8.37
N LEU A 126 7.92 -3.94 -8.93
CA LEU A 126 8.27 -2.72 -8.20
C LEU A 126 7.15 -2.29 -7.23
N ALA A 127 5.89 -2.43 -7.65
CA ALA A 127 4.71 -2.12 -6.87
C ALA A 127 4.52 -3.04 -5.65
N VAL A 128 5.15 -4.22 -5.63
CA VAL A 128 5.15 -5.18 -4.51
C VAL A 128 6.51 -5.22 -3.79
N GLY A 129 7.61 -4.79 -4.43
CA GLY A 129 8.98 -4.79 -3.88
C GLY A 129 9.21 -3.82 -2.71
N GLY A 130 10.32 -3.93 -1.98
CA GLY A 130 10.51 -3.23 -0.69
C GLY A 130 10.64 -1.69 -0.71
N ASP A 131 10.80 -1.05 -1.89
CA ASP A 131 10.96 0.40 -2.00
C ASP A 131 9.60 1.09 -2.21
N GLU A 132 9.09 1.72 -1.16
CA GLU A 132 7.78 2.40 -1.17
C GLU A 132 7.69 3.52 -2.22
N ARG A 133 8.79 4.27 -2.44
CA ARG A 133 8.77 5.40 -3.39
C ARG A 133 8.62 4.88 -4.81
N LEU A 134 9.40 3.86 -5.16
CA LEU A 134 9.30 3.22 -6.47
C LEU A 134 7.96 2.51 -6.65
N ALA A 135 7.45 1.86 -5.60
CA ALA A 135 6.16 1.20 -5.64
C ALA A 135 5.03 2.16 -6.00
N ILE A 136 4.99 3.33 -5.34
CA ILE A 136 3.99 4.36 -5.65
C ILE A 136 4.12 4.85 -7.10
N GLN A 137 5.34 5.02 -7.61
CA GLN A 137 5.53 5.43 -9.02
C GLN A 137 5.06 4.35 -9.99
N ALA A 138 5.36 3.08 -9.71
CA ALA A 138 4.91 1.97 -10.54
C ALA A 138 3.38 1.85 -10.55
N MET A 139 2.73 1.93 -9.39
CA MET A 139 1.28 1.95 -9.30
C MET A 139 0.66 3.14 -10.04
N ASN A 140 1.28 4.33 -9.99
CA ASN A 140 0.78 5.48 -10.74
C ASN A 140 0.82 5.23 -12.26
N LEU A 141 1.86 4.56 -12.77
CA LEU A 141 1.98 4.23 -14.19
C LEU A 141 0.93 3.20 -14.63
N ILE A 142 0.73 2.14 -13.84
CA ILE A 142 -0.33 1.15 -14.11
C ILE A 142 -1.70 1.84 -14.08
N ALA A 143 -1.93 2.71 -13.10
CA ALA A 143 -3.17 3.48 -12.99
C ALA A 143 -3.38 4.44 -14.18
N ASP A 144 -2.33 5.11 -14.65
CA ASP A 144 -2.38 5.97 -15.83
C ASP A 144 -2.72 5.16 -17.09
N PHE A 145 -2.22 3.91 -17.21
CA PHE A 145 -2.60 2.99 -18.27
C PHE A 145 -4.07 2.54 -18.19
N VAL A 146 -4.54 2.14 -17.00
CA VAL A 146 -5.96 1.79 -16.78
C VAL A 146 -6.86 2.96 -17.15
N GLN A 147 -6.53 4.17 -16.71
CA GLN A 147 -7.29 5.38 -17.08
C GLN A 147 -7.26 5.65 -18.59
N GLY A 148 -6.17 5.32 -19.28
CA GLY A 148 -6.03 5.57 -20.72
C GLY A 148 -6.73 4.53 -21.60
N GLN A 149 -6.80 3.28 -21.16
CA GLN A 149 -7.30 2.15 -21.96
C GLN A 149 -8.66 1.62 -21.53
N MET A 150 -9.12 1.97 -20.32
CA MET A 150 -10.32 1.39 -19.70
C MET A 150 -11.22 2.48 -19.10
N ALA A 151 -11.13 3.72 -19.60
CA ALA A 151 -11.84 4.88 -19.04
C ALA A 151 -13.37 4.75 -19.14
N ASP A 152 -13.86 4.15 -20.21
CA ASP A 152 -15.24 4.11 -20.62
C ASP A 152 -15.83 2.69 -20.63
N SER A 153 -14.98 1.66 -20.67
CA SER A 153 -15.33 0.26 -20.49
C SER A 153 -14.20 -0.49 -19.83
N HIS A 154 -14.54 -1.50 -19.03
CA HIS A 154 -13.58 -2.45 -18.48
C HIS A 154 -13.36 -3.67 -19.39
N ASP A 155 -14.04 -3.76 -20.53
CA ASP A 155 -13.82 -4.83 -21.52
C ASP A 155 -12.47 -4.65 -22.24
N ASN A 156 -11.39 -5.02 -21.56
CA ASN A 156 -10.03 -4.91 -22.06
C ASN A 156 -9.22 -6.16 -21.69
N GLN A 157 -8.47 -6.70 -22.64
CA GLN A 157 -7.70 -7.93 -22.46
C GLN A 157 -6.66 -7.86 -21.32
N PHE A 158 -6.19 -6.67 -20.95
CA PHE A 158 -5.22 -6.47 -19.87
C PHE A 158 -5.86 -6.05 -18.54
N ARG A 159 -7.20 -6.02 -18.46
CA ARG A 159 -7.93 -5.62 -17.25
C ARG A 159 -7.47 -6.43 -16.05
N GLU A 160 -7.53 -7.76 -16.16
CA GLU A 160 -7.22 -8.67 -15.05
C GLU A 160 -5.77 -8.48 -14.56
N GLU A 161 -4.80 -8.42 -15.48
CA GLU A 161 -3.39 -8.21 -15.14
C GLU A 161 -3.17 -6.87 -14.43
N ALA A 162 -3.72 -5.77 -14.98
CA ALA A 162 -3.54 -4.44 -14.40
C ALA A 162 -4.24 -4.27 -13.05
N PHE A 163 -5.45 -4.80 -12.90
CA PHE A 163 -6.24 -4.73 -11.68
C PHE A 163 -5.62 -5.58 -10.58
N SER A 164 -5.16 -6.80 -10.93
CA SER A 164 -4.45 -7.69 -10.01
C SER A 164 -3.15 -7.06 -9.51
N ALA A 165 -2.34 -6.47 -10.39
CA ALA A 165 -1.11 -5.79 -10.00
C ALA A 165 -1.36 -4.65 -8.99
N LEU A 166 -2.39 -3.84 -9.20
CA LEU A 166 -2.79 -2.79 -8.26
C LEU A 166 -3.36 -3.35 -6.95
N ALA A 167 -4.14 -4.43 -7.01
CA ALA A 167 -4.70 -5.10 -5.84
C ALA A 167 -3.61 -5.76 -4.98
N ASN A 168 -2.62 -6.40 -5.58
CA ASN A 168 -1.49 -7.01 -4.89
C ASN A 168 -0.66 -5.97 -4.13
N ALA A 169 -0.41 -4.81 -4.76
CA ALA A 169 0.24 -3.69 -4.08
C ALA A 169 -0.65 -3.12 -2.96
N ALA A 170 -1.96 -3.00 -3.18
CA ALA A 170 -2.91 -2.53 -2.18
C ALA A 170 -2.98 -3.45 -0.95
N ALA A 171 -2.87 -4.77 -1.14
CA ALA A 171 -2.82 -5.76 -0.07
C ALA A 171 -1.61 -5.55 0.87
N LEU A 172 -0.55 -4.89 0.39
CA LEU A 172 0.60 -4.46 1.19
C LEU A 172 0.44 -3.05 1.80
N GLY A 173 -0.76 -2.47 1.74
CA GLY A 173 -1.06 -1.13 2.25
C GLY A 173 -0.60 0.01 1.33
N ARG A 174 -0.27 -0.28 0.08
CA ARG A 174 0.22 0.74 -0.87
C ARG A 174 -0.94 1.38 -1.60
N ILE A 175 -0.84 2.69 -1.78
CA ILE A 175 -1.88 3.49 -2.43
C ILE A 175 -1.25 4.39 -3.48
N ALA A 176 -1.68 4.23 -4.72
CA ALA A 176 -1.33 5.14 -5.81
C ALA A 176 -1.81 6.56 -5.49
N LYS A 177 -1.01 7.56 -5.85
CA LYS A 177 -1.37 8.97 -5.65
C LYS A 177 -2.40 9.47 -6.68
N ARG A 178 -2.66 8.68 -7.72
CA ARG A 178 -3.64 8.99 -8.77
C ARG A 178 -5.08 8.87 -8.27
N SER A 179 -5.93 9.62 -8.94
CA SER A 179 -7.38 9.51 -8.83
C SER A 179 -7.90 9.09 -10.21
N ILE A 180 -8.71 8.04 -10.26
CA ILE A 180 -9.21 7.47 -11.50
C ILE A 180 -10.68 7.84 -11.66
N ARG A 181 -11.09 8.09 -12.90
CA ARG A 181 -12.45 8.37 -13.28
C ARG A 181 -12.83 7.47 -14.44
N PHE A 182 -13.77 6.58 -14.16
CA PHE A 182 -14.48 5.78 -15.15
C PHE A 182 -15.79 6.47 -15.51
N LYS A 183 -16.07 6.63 -16.80
CA LYS A 183 -17.27 7.29 -17.29
C LYS A 183 -17.76 6.63 -18.55
N THR A 184 -19.01 6.16 -18.52
CA THR A 184 -19.72 5.62 -19.67
C THR A 184 -21.08 6.27 -19.81
N ASN A 185 -21.59 6.31 -21.04
CA ASN A 185 -23.00 6.62 -21.31
C ASN A 185 -23.81 5.36 -21.57
N ASP A 186 -23.15 4.20 -21.71
CA ASP A 186 -23.81 2.93 -21.94
C ASP A 186 -24.27 2.32 -20.60
N PRO A 187 -25.59 2.19 -20.36
CA PRO A 187 -26.10 1.62 -19.12
C PRO A 187 -25.77 0.12 -18.98
N ALA A 188 -25.38 -0.57 -20.06
CA ALA A 188 -24.99 -1.98 -20.03
C ALA A 188 -23.53 -2.20 -19.57
N THR A 189 -22.73 -1.15 -19.49
CA THR A 189 -21.37 -1.26 -18.95
C THR A 189 -21.44 -1.67 -17.48
N ASN A 190 -20.81 -2.80 -17.15
CA ASN A 190 -20.61 -3.23 -15.78
C ASN A 190 -19.18 -2.86 -15.35
N TRP A 191 -19.08 -2.10 -14.28
CA TRP A 191 -17.80 -1.73 -13.71
C TRP A 191 -17.21 -2.89 -12.92
N GLU A 192 -15.91 -2.80 -12.65
CA GLU A 192 -15.19 -3.65 -11.69
C GLU A 192 -14.45 -2.78 -10.67
N ALA A 193 -14.26 -3.32 -9.47
CA ALA A 193 -13.69 -2.58 -8.36
C ALA A 193 -12.16 -2.43 -8.54
N LEU A 194 -11.68 -1.19 -8.70
CA LEU A 194 -10.25 -0.92 -8.81
C LEU A 194 -9.65 -0.65 -7.42
N ALA A 195 -8.77 -1.54 -6.97
CA ALA A 195 -8.07 -1.40 -5.70
C ALA A 195 -6.80 -0.53 -5.80
N GLY A 196 -6.24 -0.14 -4.65
CA GLY A 196 -4.92 0.51 -4.60
C GLY A 196 -4.91 1.98 -5.02
N MET A 197 -6.06 2.64 -5.12
CA MET A 197 -6.19 4.02 -5.57
C MET A 197 -6.56 4.97 -4.44
N ARG A 198 -6.04 6.20 -4.47
CA ARG A 198 -6.46 7.25 -3.53
C ARG A 198 -7.95 7.60 -3.69
N ARG A 199 -8.47 7.55 -4.91
CA ARG A 199 -9.87 7.79 -5.23
C ARG A 199 -10.24 7.16 -6.57
N VAL A 200 -11.41 6.54 -6.63
CA VAL A 200 -12.00 6.05 -7.88
C VAL A 200 -13.40 6.64 -8.02
N SER A 201 -13.73 7.16 -9.20
CA SER A 201 -15.04 7.72 -9.51
C SER A 201 -15.66 6.93 -10.65
N TYR A 202 -16.80 6.31 -10.40
CA TYR A 202 -17.61 5.61 -11.38
C TYR A 202 -18.77 6.52 -11.77
N ILE A 203 -18.92 6.77 -13.08
CA ILE A 203 -19.94 7.67 -13.63
C ILE A 203 -20.72 6.94 -14.72
N GLY A 204 -22.03 6.81 -14.56
CA GLY A 204 -22.85 5.98 -15.43
C GLY A 204 -22.69 4.48 -15.13
N GLY A 205 -23.20 3.65 -16.04
CA GLY A 205 -23.07 2.19 -15.98
C GLY A 205 -23.72 1.54 -14.76
N SER A 206 -23.27 0.32 -14.48
CA SER A 206 -23.71 -0.49 -13.34
C SER A 206 -22.52 -1.05 -12.57
N ALA A 207 -22.71 -1.35 -11.29
CA ALA A 207 -21.75 -2.05 -10.47
C ALA A 207 -22.52 -3.03 -9.56
N ASP A 208 -22.15 -4.29 -9.62
CA ASP A 208 -22.84 -5.37 -8.90
C ASP A 208 -21.99 -5.90 -7.73
N GLY A 209 -22.63 -6.05 -6.58
CA GLY A 209 -22.10 -6.69 -5.39
C GLY A 209 -22.85 -7.99 -5.09
N GLY A 210 -22.30 -8.82 -4.20
CA GLY A 210 -22.96 -10.02 -3.73
C GLY A 210 -22.20 -11.30 -4.09
N PHE A 211 -22.92 -12.39 -4.36
CA PHE A 211 -22.33 -13.74 -4.48
C PHE A 211 -21.31 -13.87 -5.63
N PHE A 212 -21.47 -13.04 -6.67
CA PHE A 212 -20.60 -13.01 -7.85
C PHE A 212 -19.99 -11.62 -8.10
N GLY A 213 -20.31 -10.63 -7.26
CA GLY A 213 -19.86 -9.24 -7.44
C GLY A 213 -18.67 -8.91 -6.55
N GLU A 214 -17.63 -8.29 -7.12
CA GLU A 214 -16.41 -7.90 -6.39
C GLU A 214 -16.52 -6.52 -5.71
N PHE A 215 -17.65 -5.82 -5.90
CA PHE A 215 -17.86 -4.52 -5.32
C PHE A 215 -18.26 -4.59 -3.84
N HIS A 216 -17.39 -4.04 -3.01
CA HIS A 216 -17.69 -3.68 -1.63
C HIS A 216 -17.67 -2.16 -1.49
N ASP A 217 -18.51 -1.61 -0.61
CA ASP A 217 -18.47 -0.17 -0.31
C ASP A 217 -17.10 0.19 0.29
N ARG A 218 -16.38 1.12 -0.36
CA ARG A 218 -15.08 1.62 0.09
C ARG A 218 -15.04 3.13 0.13
N ALA A 219 -14.37 3.67 1.15
CA ALA A 219 -14.33 5.11 1.41
C ALA A 219 -13.71 5.94 0.27
N GLU A 220 -12.89 5.32 -0.58
CA GLU A 220 -12.25 5.89 -1.76
C GLU A 220 -13.14 5.93 -3.01
N PHE A 221 -14.23 5.16 -3.04
CA PHE A 221 -15.14 5.08 -4.19
C PHE A 221 -16.16 6.22 -4.19
N ARG A 222 -16.46 6.73 -5.37
CA ARG A 222 -17.47 7.77 -5.62
C ARG A 222 -18.33 7.31 -6.79
N TYR A 223 -19.63 7.49 -6.67
CA TYR A 223 -20.60 7.02 -7.65
C TYR A 223 -21.46 8.19 -8.10
N GLN A 224 -21.65 8.31 -9.40
CA GLN A 224 -22.49 9.33 -9.99
C GLN A 224 -23.29 8.76 -11.16
N ASP A 225 -24.61 8.93 -11.15
CA ASP A 225 -25.48 8.44 -12.22
C ASP A 225 -25.30 6.91 -12.48
N THR A 226 -24.91 6.16 -11.44
CA THR A 226 -24.57 4.71 -11.50
C THR A 226 -25.67 3.86 -10.86
N LYS A 227 -25.91 2.68 -11.44
CA LYS A 227 -26.77 1.64 -10.87
C LYS A 227 -25.96 0.68 -10.01
N LEU A 228 -26.38 0.47 -8.77
CA LEU A 228 -25.68 -0.37 -7.79
C LEU A 228 -26.62 -1.49 -7.36
N SER A 229 -26.17 -2.74 -7.43
CA SER A 229 -26.99 -3.88 -7.05
C SER A 229 -26.30 -4.82 -6.07
N GLY A 230 -27.06 -5.46 -5.17
CA GLY A 230 -26.55 -6.55 -4.32
C GLY A 230 -25.46 -6.15 -3.31
N MET A 231 -25.35 -4.85 -2.98
CA MET A 231 -24.26 -4.33 -2.14
C MET A 231 -24.70 -3.99 -0.72
N ASP A 232 -23.76 -4.12 0.22
CA ASP A 232 -23.84 -3.54 1.55
C ASP A 232 -23.28 -2.10 1.53
N LEU A 233 -24.13 -1.08 1.77
CA LEU A 233 -23.78 0.31 1.50
C LEU A 233 -23.97 1.24 2.70
N ASN A 234 -23.06 2.22 2.84
CA ASN A 234 -23.24 3.40 3.68
C ASN A 234 -23.52 4.62 2.79
N ILE A 235 -24.78 4.99 2.68
CA ILE A 235 -25.27 6.05 1.80
C ILE A 235 -24.89 7.42 2.36
N ASP A 236 -23.97 8.10 1.71
CA ASP A 236 -23.48 9.42 2.07
C ASP A 236 -23.25 10.31 0.83
N TYR A 237 -22.47 11.38 0.98
CA TYR A 237 -22.14 12.34 -0.09
C TYR A 237 -21.39 11.74 -1.29
N ARG A 238 -20.91 10.49 -1.19
CA ARG A 238 -20.18 9.78 -2.26
C ARG A 238 -21.09 9.34 -3.39
N PHE A 239 -22.40 9.26 -3.14
CA PHE A 239 -23.42 8.83 -4.10
C PHE A 239 -24.21 10.04 -4.61
N ARG A 240 -24.30 10.18 -5.93
CA ARG A 240 -25.02 11.28 -6.58
C ARG A 240 -25.88 10.75 -7.70
N ASN A 241 -27.19 11.00 -7.65
CA ASN A 241 -28.15 10.50 -8.65
C ASN A 241 -28.03 8.99 -8.91
N CYS A 242 -27.70 8.20 -7.89
CA CYS A 242 -27.53 6.75 -8.03
C CYS A 242 -28.87 6.02 -7.88
N GLU A 243 -28.96 4.84 -8.49
CA GLU A 243 -30.06 3.90 -8.32
C GLU A 243 -29.52 2.65 -7.61
N PHE A 244 -30.23 2.18 -6.59
CA PHE A 244 -29.84 1.03 -5.77
C PHE A 244 -30.90 -0.05 -5.90
N SER A 245 -30.48 -1.29 -6.18
CA SER A 245 -31.38 -2.43 -6.37
C SER A 245 -30.92 -3.63 -5.54
N TYR A 246 -31.79 -4.21 -4.71
CA TYR A 246 -31.44 -5.39 -3.90
C TYR A 246 -30.22 -5.17 -2.98
N CYS A 247 -30.01 -3.95 -2.50
CA CYS A 247 -28.89 -3.58 -1.62
C CYS A 247 -29.30 -3.64 -0.14
N THR A 248 -28.33 -3.86 0.73
CA THR A 248 -28.49 -3.69 2.19
C THR A 248 -27.96 -2.33 2.59
N ILE A 249 -28.82 -1.46 3.13
CA ILE A 249 -28.44 -0.12 3.55
C ILE A 249 -28.12 -0.12 5.04
N LYS A 250 -26.85 0.08 5.37
CA LYS A 250 -26.36 0.09 6.77
C LYS A 250 -26.50 1.46 7.43
N THR A 251 -26.22 2.50 6.66
CA THR A 251 -26.27 3.88 7.12
C THR A 251 -26.85 4.75 6.02
N TYR A 252 -27.69 5.72 6.37
CA TYR A 252 -28.18 6.75 5.46
C TYR A 252 -27.96 8.13 6.06
N GLY A 253 -27.05 8.89 5.45
CA GLY A 253 -26.61 10.18 5.97
C GLY A 253 -25.12 10.21 6.30
N SER A 254 -24.63 11.37 6.70
CA SER A 254 -23.26 11.56 7.15
C SER A 254 -23.22 12.54 8.31
N LYS A 255 -22.50 12.18 9.37
CA LYS A 255 -22.24 13.08 10.52
C LYS A 255 -21.28 14.23 10.18
N TYR A 256 -20.46 14.05 9.15
CA TYR A 256 -19.34 14.95 8.83
C TYR A 256 -19.39 15.48 7.40
N GLY A 257 -20.54 15.37 6.72
CA GLY A 257 -20.69 15.71 5.32
C GLY A 257 -22.08 16.24 4.98
N PRO A 258 -22.25 16.76 3.75
CA PRO A 258 -23.58 17.12 3.28
C PRO A 258 -24.48 15.89 3.25
N SER A 259 -25.77 16.10 3.48
CA SER A 259 -26.79 15.05 3.36
C SER A 259 -26.72 14.36 1.99
N PRO A 260 -27.17 13.11 1.89
CA PRO A 260 -27.22 12.38 0.62
C PRO A 260 -27.97 13.19 -0.44
N SER A 261 -27.61 12.98 -1.71
CA SER A 261 -28.30 13.64 -2.84
C SER A 261 -29.81 13.39 -2.78
N GLU A 262 -30.61 14.41 -3.10
CA GLU A 262 -32.08 14.30 -3.10
C GLU A 262 -32.61 13.35 -4.19
N ASN A 263 -31.77 12.95 -5.15
CA ASN A 263 -32.16 12.16 -6.33
C ASN A 263 -31.69 10.70 -6.25
N LEU A 264 -31.57 10.13 -5.05
CA LEU A 264 -31.25 8.71 -4.88
C LEU A 264 -32.53 7.88 -5.02
N LYS A 265 -32.47 6.80 -5.81
CA LYS A 265 -33.59 5.85 -5.97
C LYS A 265 -33.24 4.51 -5.38
N PHE A 266 -34.17 3.93 -4.63
CA PHE A 266 -34.00 2.62 -4.00
C PHE A 266 -35.12 1.70 -4.47
N ASP A 267 -34.74 0.49 -4.87
CA ASP A 267 -35.63 -0.56 -5.35
C ASP A 267 -35.26 -1.90 -4.68
N ASN A 268 -36.24 -2.56 -4.06
CA ASN A 268 -36.09 -3.79 -3.30
C ASN A 268 -34.90 -3.82 -2.32
N CYS A 269 -34.56 -2.70 -1.70
CA CYS A 269 -33.46 -2.63 -0.74
C CYS A 269 -33.91 -2.94 0.69
N ASP A 270 -33.00 -3.55 1.46
CA ASP A 270 -33.17 -3.86 2.88
C ASP A 270 -32.60 -2.72 3.74
N PHE A 271 -33.46 -2.11 4.55
CA PHE A 271 -33.10 -1.05 5.52
C PHE A 271 -33.10 -1.55 6.97
N SER A 272 -33.13 -2.87 7.18
CA SER A 272 -33.16 -3.48 8.52
C SER A 272 -31.98 -3.06 9.38
N GLY A 273 -32.28 -2.33 10.46
CA GLY A 273 -31.28 -1.82 11.38
C GLY A 273 -30.37 -0.76 10.78
N CYS A 274 -30.82 -0.07 9.73
CA CYS A 274 -30.15 1.09 9.15
C CYS A 274 -30.09 2.24 10.17
N ASP A 275 -28.95 2.90 10.25
CA ASP A 275 -28.80 4.11 11.06
C ASP A 275 -28.98 5.35 10.17
N PHE A 276 -30.05 6.11 10.44
CA PHE A 276 -30.31 7.38 9.78
C PHE A 276 -29.66 8.53 10.55
N ILE A 277 -28.80 9.29 9.89
CA ILE A 277 -27.98 10.34 10.53
C ILE A 277 -28.40 11.71 10.02
N GLU A 278 -28.73 12.62 10.93
CA GLU A 278 -29.04 14.04 10.64
C GLU A 278 -30.15 14.27 9.60
N ILE A 279 -31.30 13.61 9.75
CA ILE A 279 -32.48 13.91 8.94
C ILE A 279 -33.08 15.25 9.38
N ARG A 280 -32.91 16.28 8.56
CA ARG A 280 -33.33 17.66 8.88
C ARG A 280 -34.71 18.05 8.35
N LYS A 281 -35.26 17.32 7.37
CA LYS A 281 -36.57 17.59 6.77
C LYS A 281 -37.20 16.29 6.32
N GLY A 282 -38.41 15.99 6.82
CA GLY A 282 -39.36 14.98 6.33
C GLY A 282 -38.76 13.61 5.97
N PHE A 283 -39.14 12.55 6.68
CA PHE A 283 -38.63 11.23 6.34
C PHE A 283 -39.17 10.79 4.95
N PRO A 284 -38.32 10.36 4.00
CA PRO A 284 -38.77 9.97 2.67
C PRO A 284 -39.68 8.73 2.72
N ASP A 285 -40.69 8.67 1.83
CA ASP A 285 -41.47 7.44 1.64
C ASP A 285 -40.72 6.50 0.69
N PHE A 286 -40.15 5.42 1.23
CA PHE A 286 -39.41 4.42 0.48
C PHE A 286 -40.29 3.26 -0.02
N ARG A 287 -41.61 3.24 0.27
CA ARG A 287 -42.50 2.11 -0.08
C ARG A 287 -42.67 1.91 -1.59
N LYS A 288 -42.53 2.98 -2.39
CA LYS A 288 -42.73 2.94 -3.86
C LYS A 288 -41.80 1.97 -4.58
N GLY A 289 -40.61 1.71 -4.04
CA GLY A 289 -39.64 0.79 -4.61
C GLY A 289 -39.57 -0.54 -3.86
N GLU A 290 -40.62 -0.98 -3.17
CA GLU A 290 -40.61 -2.25 -2.42
C GLU A 290 -39.49 -2.37 -1.36
N ASN A 291 -38.96 -1.23 -0.92
CA ASN A 291 -37.94 -1.17 0.11
C ASN A 291 -38.55 -1.57 1.44
N HIS A 292 -37.82 -2.39 2.18
CA HIS A 292 -38.39 -3.11 3.31
C HIS A 292 -37.50 -3.10 4.54
N VAL A 293 -38.13 -3.42 5.65
CA VAL A 293 -37.52 -3.58 6.97
C VAL A 293 -38.04 -4.88 7.56
N PHE A 294 -37.13 -5.71 8.07
CA PHE A 294 -37.43 -6.95 8.77
C PHE A 294 -37.53 -6.71 10.29
N LYS A 295 -37.04 -7.65 11.10
CA LYS A 295 -37.18 -7.62 12.57
C LYS A 295 -36.42 -6.48 13.25
N LYS A 296 -35.32 -6.02 12.66
CA LYS A 296 -34.52 -4.95 13.24
C LYS A 296 -34.97 -3.62 12.64
N MET A 297 -35.70 -2.83 13.43
CA MET A 297 -36.14 -1.50 13.00
C MET A 297 -34.94 -0.56 12.81
N PRO A 298 -35.00 0.38 11.85
CA PRO A 298 -34.00 1.42 11.71
C PRO A 298 -33.95 2.32 12.95
N THR A 299 -32.84 3.05 13.10
CA THR A 299 -32.67 4.03 14.17
C THR A 299 -32.41 5.42 13.62
N ILE A 300 -32.71 6.46 14.39
CA ILE A 300 -32.41 7.85 14.04
C ILE A 300 -31.41 8.40 15.05
N ASN A 301 -30.23 8.75 14.55
CA ASN A 301 -29.15 9.33 15.34
C ASN A 301 -29.04 10.84 15.06
N GLY A 302 -29.12 11.64 16.13
CA GLY A 302 -28.93 13.09 16.07
C GLY A 302 -30.20 13.95 16.10
N ASN A 303 -31.38 13.35 16.35
CA ASN A 303 -32.61 14.11 16.60
C ASN A 303 -33.53 13.31 17.54
N GLU A 304 -33.39 13.51 18.86
CA GLU A 304 -34.10 12.73 19.90
C GLU A 304 -35.62 12.98 19.93
N ASP A 305 -36.08 14.10 19.36
CA ASP A 305 -37.49 14.51 19.36
C ASP A 305 -38.30 13.96 18.17
N PHE A 306 -37.68 13.17 17.27
CA PHE A 306 -38.31 12.68 16.05
C PHE A 306 -38.74 11.20 16.18
N SER A 307 -39.99 10.98 16.58
CA SER A 307 -40.62 9.65 16.52
C SER A 307 -41.12 9.36 15.10
N VAL A 308 -40.71 8.23 14.52
CA VAL A 308 -41.11 7.79 13.18
C VAL A 308 -41.85 6.48 13.24
N ASP A 309 -43.02 6.42 12.60
CA ASP A 309 -43.66 5.14 12.29
C ASP A 309 -43.05 4.56 11.02
N TRP A 310 -42.16 3.58 11.19
CA TRP A 310 -41.48 2.93 10.07
C TRP A 310 -42.42 2.28 9.06
N GLY A 311 -43.64 1.89 9.48
CA GLY A 311 -44.65 1.32 8.59
C GLY A 311 -45.23 2.31 7.58
N GLU A 312 -45.11 3.61 7.84
CA GLU A 312 -45.50 4.66 6.89
C GLU A 312 -44.46 4.90 5.79
N HIS A 313 -43.23 4.41 5.98
CA HIS A 313 -42.10 4.69 5.10
C HIS A 313 -41.47 3.47 4.44
N PHE A 314 -41.67 2.27 5.00
CA PHE A 314 -41.14 1.01 4.48
C PHE A 314 -42.20 -0.09 4.45
N GLN A 315 -41.97 -1.12 3.64
CA GLN A 315 -42.72 -2.37 3.75
C GLN A 315 -42.18 -3.18 4.93
N LEU A 316 -43.02 -3.43 5.93
CA LEU A 316 -42.64 -4.32 7.04
C LEU A 316 -42.79 -5.78 6.59
N ARG A 317 -41.72 -6.55 6.67
CA ARG A 317 -41.70 -7.98 6.29
C ARG A 317 -41.29 -8.84 7.48
N ASP A 318 -41.94 -9.99 7.66
CA ASP A 318 -41.68 -10.87 8.82
C ASP A 318 -40.46 -11.79 8.62
N HIS A 319 -40.07 -12.06 7.36
CA HIS A 319 -39.02 -13.00 7.00
C HIS A 319 -38.12 -12.51 5.85
N PRO A 320 -36.79 -12.74 5.92
CA PRO A 320 -35.82 -12.30 4.91
C PRO A 320 -35.87 -13.07 3.58
N PHE A 321 -36.63 -14.16 3.54
CA PHE A 321 -36.87 -14.96 2.35
C PHE A 321 -38.36 -15.29 2.37
N PHE A 322 -39.04 -15.12 1.22
CA PHE A 322 -40.49 -15.22 0.97
C PHE A 322 -41.26 -13.88 1.01
#